data_AF-A0AAX1K440-F1
#
_entry.id   AF-A0AAX1K440-F1
#
_cell.length_a   1.000
_cell.length_b   1.000
_cell.length_c   1.000
_cell.angle_alpha   90.00
_cell.angle_beta   90.00
_cell.angle_gamma   90.00
#
_symmetry.space_group_name_H-M   'P 1'
#
loop_
_entity.id
_entity.type
_entity.pdbx_description
1 polymer ?
#
loop_
_entity_poly.entity_id
_entity_poly.type
_entity_poly.pdbx_seq_one_letter_code
_entity_poly.pdbx_strand_id
1 'polypeptide(L)'
;MENRRLQPKYSLTIKCLYIALQIANSILVFLTLVTLFISFPSLRVRLFPFAIALMTVVYLFLRNINYKICRLFGYHASPKLVDYGQTVSYDGITLPTFEKITENYKAIYQTRHVGFQSLFYFFFMALNAGLIAFYGFLAELIFLYAKINTQAAVYIYGLGGAVAIFLIIFIQIKLNKGLQKYFAKWFHLKVILMEHEQPIYAK
;
A
#
# COMPACT_ATOMS: atom_id res chain seq x y z
N MET A 1 31.20 26.59 12.07
CA MET A 1 31.20 25.15 11.74
C MET A 1 29.75 24.70 11.64
N GLU A 2 29.20 24.81 10.45
CA GLU A 2 27.81 24.52 10.17
C GLU A 2 27.62 23.00 10.10
N ASN A 3 26.64 22.52 10.85
CA ASN A 3 26.30 21.13 11.05
C ASN A 3 25.82 20.56 9.70
N ARG A 4 26.75 20.02 8.88
CA ARG A 4 26.41 19.21 7.69
C ARG A 4 25.61 18.03 8.19
N ARG A 5 24.29 18.17 8.22
CA ARG A 5 23.35 17.05 8.39
C ARG A 5 23.78 16.00 7.38
N LEU A 6 24.29 14.87 7.88
CA LEU A 6 24.60 13.69 7.07
C LEU A 6 23.33 13.35 6.30
N GLN A 7 23.30 13.71 5.02
CA GLN A 7 22.24 13.32 4.12
C GLN A 7 22.19 11.77 4.12
N PRO A 8 21.03 11.15 4.38
CA PRO A 8 20.92 9.70 4.39
C PRO A 8 21.41 9.13 3.05
N LYS A 9 22.40 8.23 3.12
CA LYS A 9 22.97 7.58 1.94
C LYS A 9 22.05 6.45 1.50
N TYR A 10 21.14 6.75 0.57
CA TYR A 10 20.23 5.76 0.00
C TYR A 10 20.96 4.77 -0.92
N SER A 11 20.52 3.50 -0.92
CA SER A 11 21.11 2.47 -1.77
C SER A 11 20.33 2.25 -3.06
N LEU A 12 20.96 2.54 -4.21
CA LEU A 12 20.40 2.28 -5.53
C LEU A 12 20.17 0.78 -5.77
N THR A 13 21.12 -0.07 -5.36
CA THR A 13 21.04 -1.52 -5.53
C THR A 13 19.80 -2.09 -4.85
N ILE A 14 19.51 -1.64 -3.64
CA ILE A 14 18.35 -2.11 -2.86
C ILE A 14 17.05 -1.57 -3.44
N LYS A 15 17.06 -0.33 -3.96
CA LYS A 15 15.93 0.21 -4.70
C LYS A 15 15.63 -0.65 -5.93
N CYS A 16 16.64 -1.02 -6.73
CA CYS A 16 16.46 -1.90 -7.89
C CYS A 16 15.93 -3.28 -7.48
N LEU A 17 16.46 -3.87 -6.40
CA LEU A 17 15.93 -5.11 -5.83
C LEU A 17 14.46 -4.97 -5.45
N TYR A 18 14.10 -3.91 -4.73
CA TYR A 18 12.71 -3.68 -4.32
C TYR A 18 11.78 -3.52 -5.53
N ILE A 19 12.21 -2.78 -6.57
CA ILE A 19 11.44 -2.64 -7.82
C ILE A 19 11.24 -4.01 -8.48
N ALA A 20 12.28 -4.83 -8.61
CA ALA A 20 12.18 -6.18 -9.17
C ALA A 20 11.19 -7.05 -8.36
N LEU A 21 11.27 -6.99 -7.02
CA LEU A 21 10.33 -7.69 -6.14
C LEU A 21 8.89 -7.17 -6.28
N GLN A 22 8.68 -5.87 -6.52
CA GLN A 22 7.35 -5.32 -6.77
C GLN A 22 6.80 -5.71 -8.15
N ILE A 23 7.64 -5.79 -9.18
CA ILE A 23 7.25 -6.32 -10.49
C ILE A 23 6.82 -7.78 -10.35
N ALA A 24 7.61 -8.60 -9.66
CA ALA A 24 7.27 -10.00 -9.40
C ALA A 24 5.97 -10.13 -8.59
N ASN A 25 5.77 -9.30 -7.56
CA ASN A 25 4.54 -9.24 -6.78
C ASN A 25 3.32 -8.93 -7.68
N SER A 26 3.42 -7.89 -8.52
CA SER A 26 2.35 -7.52 -9.45
C SER A 26 2.04 -8.61 -10.47
N ILE A 27 3.05 -9.29 -11.00
CA ILE A 27 2.87 -10.43 -11.92
C ILE A 27 2.16 -11.58 -11.20
N LEU A 28 2.60 -11.95 -10.00
CA LEU A 28 2.01 -13.05 -9.24
C LEU A 28 0.55 -12.78 -8.90
N VAL A 29 0.27 -11.54 -8.49
CA VAL A 29 -1.08 -11.02 -8.29
C VAL A 29 -1.85 -11.21 -9.60
N PHE A 30 -1.44 -10.58 -10.70
CA PHE A 30 -2.14 -10.70 -11.99
C PHE A 30 -2.41 -12.15 -12.43
N LEU A 31 -1.42 -13.04 -12.34
CA LEU A 31 -1.59 -14.47 -12.65
C LEU A 31 -2.63 -15.14 -11.76
N THR A 32 -2.66 -14.82 -10.46
CA THR A 32 -3.69 -15.32 -9.53
C THR A 32 -5.10 -14.93 -9.97
N LEU A 33 -5.28 -13.68 -10.42
CA LEU A 33 -6.56 -13.19 -10.94
C LEU A 33 -6.97 -13.94 -12.21
N VAL A 34 -6.04 -14.11 -13.15
CA VAL A 34 -6.27 -14.84 -14.39
C VAL A 34 -6.66 -16.29 -14.09
N THR A 35 -5.92 -16.99 -13.23
CA THR A 35 -6.22 -18.36 -12.83
C THR A 35 -7.60 -18.47 -12.17
N LEU A 36 -7.96 -17.53 -11.29
CA LEU A 36 -9.30 -17.48 -10.68
C LEU A 36 -10.40 -17.35 -11.75
N PHE A 37 -10.25 -16.45 -12.72
CA PHE A 37 -11.26 -16.26 -13.76
C PHE A 37 -11.33 -17.38 -14.79
N ILE A 38 -10.22 -18.06 -15.08
CA ILE A 38 -10.21 -19.26 -15.94
C ILE A 38 -10.88 -20.43 -15.22
N SER A 39 -10.51 -20.66 -13.95
CA SER A 39 -10.98 -21.82 -13.18
C SER A 39 -12.45 -21.70 -12.78
N PHE A 40 -12.97 -20.47 -12.67
CA PHE A 40 -14.34 -20.20 -12.24
C PHE A 40 -15.11 -19.25 -13.18
N PRO A 41 -15.46 -19.69 -14.41
CA PRO A 41 -16.10 -18.83 -15.42
C PRO A 41 -17.48 -18.31 -15.00
N SER A 42 -18.25 -19.13 -14.28
CA SER A 42 -19.60 -18.80 -13.79
C SER A 42 -19.60 -17.76 -12.67
N LEU A 43 -18.44 -17.49 -12.06
CA LEU A 43 -18.31 -16.61 -10.90
C LEU A 43 -17.66 -15.26 -11.25
N ARG A 44 -17.29 -15.03 -12.53
CA ARG A 44 -16.53 -13.85 -12.96
C ARG A 44 -17.17 -12.52 -12.60
N VAL A 45 -18.50 -12.42 -12.65
CA VAL A 45 -19.21 -11.17 -12.40
C VAL A 45 -19.53 -11.03 -10.90
N ARG A 46 -20.18 -12.03 -10.29
CA ARG A 46 -20.63 -11.96 -8.89
C ARG A 46 -19.51 -11.98 -7.84
N LEU A 47 -18.39 -12.62 -8.12
CA LEU A 47 -17.24 -12.65 -7.21
C LEU A 47 -16.17 -11.62 -7.55
N PHE A 48 -16.36 -10.78 -8.58
CA PHE A 48 -15.39 -9.78 -8.99
C PHE A 48 -14.92 -8.90 -7.80
N PRO A 49 -15.82 -8.35 -6.95
CA PRO A 49 -15.39 -7.52 -5.84
C PRO A 49 -14.56 -8.29 -4.80
N PHE A 50 -14.93 -9.55 -4.54
CA PHE A 50 -14.23 -10.42 -3.60
C PHE A 50 -12.87 -10.87 -4.14
N ALA A 51 -12.77 -11.11 -5.44
CA ALA A 51 -11.52 -11.41 -6.11
C ALA A 51 -10.55 -10.24 -5.92
N ILE A 52 -10.92 -9.00 -6.28
CA ILE A 52 -10.03 -7.84 -6.13
C ILE A 52 -9.69 -7.58 -4.65
N ALA A 53 -10.60 -7.84 -3.72
CA ALA A 53 -10.30 -7.77 -2.29
C ALA A 53 -9.20 -8.78 -1.88
N LEU A 54 -9.32 -10.04 -2.30
CA LEU A 54 -8.31 -11.07 -2.05
C LEU A 54 -6.97 -10.69 -2.68
N MET A 55 -7.00 -10.19 -3.92
CA MET A 55 -5.81 -9.68 -4.62
C MET A 55 -5.10 -8.60 -3.83
N THR A 56 -5.86 -7.70 -3.20
CA THR A 56 -5.33 -6.63 -2.35
C THR A 56 -4.62 -7.21 -1.13
N VAL A 57 -5.22 -8.20 -0.47
CA VAL A 57 -4.60 -8.88 0.68
C VAL A 57 -3.29 -9.55 0.26
N VAL A 58 -3.30 -10.32 -0.83
CA VAL A 58 -2.11 -11.02 -1.35
C VAL A 58 -1.01 -10.02 -1.71
N TYR A 59 -1.36 -8.97 -2.47
CA TYR A 59 -0.42 -7.92 -2.87
C TYR A 59 0.24 -7.25 -1.66
N LEU A 60 -0.56 -6.84 -0.67
CA LEU A 60 -0.05 -6.19 0.52
C LEU A 60 0.86 -7.15 1.28
N PHE A 61 0.41 -8.37 1.53
CA PHE A 61 1.16 -9.40 2.25
C PHE A 61 2.55 -9.63 1.64
N LEU A 62 2.60 -9.83 0.32
CA LEU A 62 3.85 -9.98 -0.43
C LEU A 62 4.71 -8.72 -0.39
N ARG A 63 4.11 -7.53 -0.48
CA ARG A 63 4.84 -6.25 -0.30
C ARG A 63 5.51 -6.19 1.08
N ASN A 64 4.87 -6.68 2.14
CA ASN A 64 5.50 -6.74 3.47
C ASN A 64 6.65 -7.77 3.52
N ILE A 65 6.52 -8.89 2.83
CA ILE A 65 7.64 -9.83 2.64
C ILE A 65 8.81 -9.14 1.91
N ASN A 66 8.54 -8.37 0.85
CA ASN A 66 9.56 -7.65 0.10
C ASN A 66 10.36 -6.69 1.00
N TYR A 67 9.70 -5.94 1.89
CA TYR A 67 10.40 -5.09 2.87
C TYR A 67 11.28 -5.91 3.83
N LYS A 68 10.82 -7.09 4.26
CA LYS A 68 11.63 -7.98 5.10
C LYS A 68 12.84 -8.52 4.34
N ILE A 69 12.71 -8.83 3.05
CA ILE A 69 13.85 -9.22 2.20
C ILE A 69 14.87 -8.08 2.13
N CYS A 70 14.45 -6.83 1.86
CA CYS A 70 15.35 -5.67 1.90
C CYS A 70 16.04 -5.52 3.26
N ARG A 71 15.34 -5.82 4.35
CA ARG A 71 15.91 -5.82 5.71
C ARG A 71 16.97 -6.89 5.93
N LEU A 72 16.81 -8.08 5.34
CA LEU A 72 17.85 -9.13 5.39
C LEU A 72 19.15 -8.66 4.72
N PHE A 73 19.07 -7.79 3.71
CA PHE A 73 20.24 -7.15 3.10
C PHE A 73 20.80 -5.97 3.91
N GLY A 74 20.27 -5.70 5.10
CA GLY A 74 20.76 -4.64 5.99
C GLY A 74 20.16 -3.26 5.72
N TYR A 75 18.99 -3.18 5.09
CA TYR A 75 18.33 -1.91 4.76
C TYR A 75 16.88 -1.85 5.22
N HIS A 76 16.45 -0.70 5.72
CA HIS A 76 15.04 -0.45 6.04
C HIS A 76 14.45 0.62 5.12
N ALA A 77 13.13 0.57 4.93
CA ALA A 77 12.43 1.62 4.21
C ALA A 77 12.47 2.91 5.03
N SER A 78 12.78 4.04 4.39
CA SER A 78 12.75 5.35 5.01
C SER A 78 11.32 5.70 5.44
N PRO A 79 11.14 6.47 6.52
CA PRO A 79 9.84 6.99 6.92
C PRO A 79 9.22 7.96 5.90
N LYS A 80 10.04 8.62 5.07
CA LYS A 80 9.58 9.56 4.04
C LYS A 80 9.80 8.95 2.65
N LEU A 81 8.80 9.06 1.79
CA LEU A 81 9.00 8.90 0.35
C LEU A 81 9.85 10.08 -0.13
N VAL A 82 10.92 9.81 -0.86
CA VAL A 82 11.80 10.87 -1.39
C VAL A 82 11.55 11.00 -2.88
N ASP A 83 11.36 12.24 -3.34
CA ASP A 83 11.25 12.56 -4.75
C ASP A 83 12.59 12.30 -5.45
N TYR A 84 12.60 11.32 -6.35
CA TYR A 84 13.69 11.18 -7.31
C TYR A 84 13.38 12.08 -8.50
N GLY A 85 14.03 13.24 -8.59
CA GLY A 85 13.87 14.13 -9.75
C GLY A 85 13.97 15.64 -9.51
N GLN A 86 14.38 16.13 -8.32
CA GLN A 86 14.50 17.57 -8.05
C GLN A 86 15.71 18.24 -8.74
N THR A 87 15.85 18.06 -10.05
CA THR A 87 16.46 19.06 -10.93
C THR A 87 15.42 19.82 -11.75
N VAL A 88 14.17 19.34 -11.82
CA VAL A 88 13.08 20.08 -12.50
C VAL A 88 11.76 19.88 -11.75
N SER A 89 11.06 20.99 -11.52
CA SER A 89 9.78 21.14 -10.81
C SER A 89 8.62 20.36 -11.44
N TYR A 90 8.63 19.03 -11.39
CA TYR A 90 7.46 18.20 -11.63
C TYR A 90 7.45 17.02 -10.65
N ASP A 91 6.28 16.75 -10.06
CA ASP A 91 6.00 15.67 -9.12
C ASP A 91 6.65 14.35 -9.55
N GLY A 92 7.71 13.97 -8.84
CA GLY A 92 8.42 12.73 -9.07
C GLY A 92 7.59 11.52 -8.66
N ILE A 93 7.90 10.35 -9.23
CA ILE A 93 7.36 9.09 -8.72
C ILE A 93 7.96 8.85 -7.34
N THR A 94 7.15 9.00 -6.29
CA THR A 94 7.51 8.78 -4.90
C THR A 94 7.70 7.28 -4.63
N LEU A 95 8.94 6.81 -4.72
CA LEU A 95 9.31 5.43 -4.38
C LEU A 95 9.88 5.39 -2.95
N PRO A 96 9.66 4.28 -2.21
CA PRO A 96 10.32 4.10 -0.93
C PRO A 96 11.84 4.11 -1.15
N THR A 97 12.51 4.95 -0.37
CA THR A 97 13.97 4.93 -0.27
C THR A 97 14.40 3.95 0.80
N PHE A 98 15.61 3.44 0.65
CA PHE A 98 16.17 2.44 1.56
C PHE A 98 17.43 2.98 2.21
N GLU A 99 17.41 3.03 3.54
CA GLU A 99 18.49 3.47 4.40
C GLU A 99 19.19 2.26 5.02
N LYS A 100 20.51 2.35 5.19
CA LYS A 100 21.28 1.28 5.82
C LYS A 100 20.92 1.20 7.30
N ILE A 101 20.67 -0.01 7.79
CA ILE A 101 20.41 -0.28 9.20
C ILE A 101 21.65 0.10 10.01
N THR A 102 21.44 1.00 10.98
CA THR A 102 22.44 1.38 11.97
C THR A 102 22.22 0.60 13.26
N GLU A 103 23.24 0.50 14.12
CA GLU A 103 23.10 -0.15 15.43
C GLU A 103 22.05 0.55 16.30
N ASN A 104 21.95 1.88 16.25
CA ASN A 104 20.92 2.63 16.96
C ASN A 104 19.51 2.27 16.45
N TYR A 105 19.31 2.25 15.13
CA TYR A 105 18.04 1.81 14.55
C TYR A 105 17.70 0.37 14.96
N LYS A 106 18.69 -0.53 14.92
CA LYS A 106 18.52 -1.94 15.27
C LYS A 106 18.09 -2.11 16.74
N ALA A 107 18.73 -1.38 17.65
CA ALA A 107 18.38 -1.37 19.06
C ALA A 107 16.93 -0.90 19.29
N ILE A 108 16.53 0.22 18.66
CA ILE A 108 15.14 0.71 18.74
C ILE A 108 14.17 -0.32 18.13
N TYR A 109 14.47 -0.85 16.94
CA TYR A 109 13.61 -1.80 16.23
C TYR A 109 13.40 -3.12 17.00
N GLN A 110 14.37 -3.54 17.80
CA GLN A 110 14.26 -4.72 18.66
C GLN A 110 13.26 -4.54 19.81
N THR A 111 13.01 -3.31 20.26
CA THR A 111 11.99 -3.01 21.30
C THR A 111 10.55 -3.11 20.81
N ARG A 112 10.34 -3.36 19.51
CA ARG A 112 8.99 -3.41 18.95
C ARG A 112 8.18 -4.58 19.52
N HIS A 113 6.88 -4.35 19.66
CA HIS A 113 5.95 -5.40 20.03
C HIS A 113 5.44 -6.13 18.78
N VAL A 114 6.02 -7.31 18.48
CA VAL A 114 5.72 -8.08 17.27
C VAL A 114 4.23 -8.43 17.13
N GLY A 115 3.56 -8.82 18.22
CA GLY A 115 2.13 -9.16 18.19
C GLY A 115 1.23 -8.02 17.72
N PHE A 116 1.35 -6.83 18.34
CA PHE A 116 0.63 -5.64 17.91
C PHE A 116 1.04 -5.15 16.52
N GLN A 117 2.30 -5.35 16.09
CA GLN A 117 2.70 -5.05 14.72
C GLN A 117 1.96 -5.93 13.71
N SER A 118 1.87 -7.24 13.97
CA SER A 118 1.12 -8.18 13.13
C SER A 118 -0.38 -7.87 13.13
N LEU A 119 -0.94 -7.54 14.30
CA LEU A 119 -2.35 -7.19 14.43
C LEU A 119 -2.69 -5.89 13.68
N PHE A 120 -1.87 -4.85 13.82
CA PHE A 120 -2.02 -3.62 13.04
C PHE A 120 -2.01 -3.91 11.54
N TYR A 121 -1.04 -4.72 11.11
CA TYR A 121 -0.89 -5.06 9.70
C TYR A 121 -2.09 -5.87 9.16
N PHE A 122 -2.67 -6.75 9.99
CA PHE A 122 -3.92 -7.43 9.67
C PHE A 122 -5.09 -6.45 9.49
N PHE A 123 -5.31 -5.53 10.43
CA PHE A 123 -6.35 -4.49 10.29
C PHE A 123 -6.11 -3.60 9.07
N PHE A 124 -4.86 -3.25 8.79
CA PHE A 124 -4.49 -2.47 7.61
C PHE A 124 -4.85 -3.21 6.32
N MET A 125 -4.51 -4.49 6.19
CA MET A 125 -4.88 -5.29 5.02
C MET A 125 -6.40 -5.45 4.90
N ALA A 126 -7.10 -5.76 6.00
CA ALA A 126 -8.54 -5.93 6.01
C ALA A 126 -9.28 -4.65 5.61
N LEU A 127 -8.86 -3.50 6.13
CA LEU A 127 -9.42 -2.19 5.77
C LEU A 127 -9.25 -1.91 4.28
N ASN A 128 -8.04 -2.06 3.74
CA ASN A 128 -7.77 -1.76 2.33
C ASN A 128 -8.47 -2.77 1.39
N ALA A 129 -8.53 -4.05 1.76
CA ALA A 129 -9.26 -5.06 1.00
C ALA A 129 -10.77 -4.82 1.01
N GLY A 130 -11.35 -4.47 2.17
CA GLY A 130 -12.77 -4.14 2.30
C GLY A 130 -13.17 -2.90 1.50
N LEU A 131 -12.33 -1.86 1.53
CA LEU A 131 -12.52 -0.66 0.70
C LEU A 131 -12.49 -0.99 -0.79
N ILE A 132 -11.54 -1.81 -1.24
CA ILE A 132 -11.46 -2.23 -2.64
C ILE A 132 -12.65 -3.12 -3.04
N ALA A 133 -13.11 -4.01 -2.16
CA ALA A 133 -14.33 -4.79 -2.39
C ALA A 133 -15.53 -3.85 -2.59
N PHE A 134 -15.67 -2.85 -1.72
CA PHE A 134 -16.72 -1.85 -1.83
C PHE A 134 -16.64 -1.07 -3.15
N TYR A 135 -15.44 -0.75 -3.64
CA TYR A 135 -15.25 -0.10 -4.94
C TYR A 135 -15.68 -1.00 -6.10
N GLY A 136 -15.29 -2.27 -6.07
CA GLY A 136 -15.72 -3.24 -7.08
C GLY A 136 -17.24 -3.36 -7.15
N PHE A 137 -17.89 -3.40 -5.98
CA PHE A 137 -19.35 -3.45 -5.88
C PHE A 137 -20.04 -2.18 -6.39
N LEU A 138 -19.52 -0.99 -6.01
CA LEU A 138 -20.08 0.28 -6.48
C LEU A 138 -19.94 0.44 -8.00
N ALA A 139 -18.80 0.04 -8.55
CA ALA A 139 -18.58 0.04 -10.00
C ALA A 139 -19.59 -0.88 -10.71
N GLU A 140 -19.80 -2.09 -10.19
CA GLU A 140 -20.79 -3.04 -10.73
C GLU A 140 -22.22 -2.46 -10.71
N LEU A 141 -22.62 -1.81 -9.60
CA LEU A 141 -23.91 -1.13 -9.51
C LEU A 141 -24.06 -0.03 -10.57
N ILE A 142 -23.04 0.81 -10.77
CA ILE A 142 -23.07 1.86 -11.79
C ILE A 142 -23.26 1.24 -13.17
N PHE A 143 -22.49 0.21 -13.53
CA PHE A 143 -22.60 -0.45 -14.83
C PHE A 143 -23.97 -1.13 -15.04
N LEU A 144 -24.51 -1.79 -14.01
CA LEU A 144 -25.78 -2.50 -14.09
C LEU A 144 -26.98 -1.55 -14.26
N TYR A 145 -26.99 -0.43 -13.53
CA TYR A 145 -28.11 0.50 -13.51
C TYR A 145 -28.04 1.56 -14.60
N ALA A 146 -26.85 1.89 -15.11
CA ALA A 146 -26.69 3.00 -16.05
C ALA A 146 -27.28 2.75 -17.45
N LYS A 147 -27.63 1.51 -17.83
CA LYS A 147 -28.18 1.10 -19.16
C LYS A 147 -27.61 1.99 -20.29
N ILE A 148 -26.28 2.02 -20.38
CA ILE A 148 -25.55 3.03 -21.15
C ILE A 148 -25.74 2.75 -22.65
N ASN A 149 -26.69 3.46 -23.25
CA ASN A 149 -27.04 3.29 -24.66
C ASN A 149 -26.64 4.49 -25.54
N THR A 150 -26.07 5.55 -24.95
CA THR A 150 -25.69 6.77 -25.66
C THR A 150 -24.26 7.20 -25.32
N GLN A 151 -23.59 7.83 -26.27
CA GLN A 151 -22.22 8.31 -26.11
C GLN A 151 -22.11 9.40 -25.03
N ALA A 152 -23.13 10.26 -24.88
CA ALA A 152 -23.20 11.25 -23.81
C ALA A 152 -23.28 10.60 -22.41
N ALA A 153 -24.01 9.49 -22.26
CA ALA A 153 -24.06 8.75 -21.01
C ALA A 153 -22.69 8.17 -20.66
N VAL A 154 -21.93 7.62 -21.63
CA VAL A 154 -20.56 7.13 -21.40
C VAL A 154 -19.67 8.22 -20.78
N TYR A 155 -19.71 9.45 -21.30
CA TYR A 155 -18.91 10.54 -20.77
C TYR A 155 -19.33 10.98 -19.36
N ILE A 156 -20.65 11.08 -19.09
CA ILE A 156 -21.17 11.49 -17.78
C ILE A 156 -20.83 10.43 -16.71
N TYR A 157 -21.09 9.15 -17.00
CA TYR A 157 -20.75 8.06 -16.08
C TYR A 157 -19.24 7.86 -15.94
N GLY A 158 -18.47 8.07 -17.00
CA GLY A 158 -17.00 8.07 -16.95
C GLY A 158 -16.44 9.17 -16.06
N LEU A 159 -16.94 10.40 -16.19
CA LEU A 159 -16.56 11.52 -15.33
C LEU A 159 -16.98 11.29 -13.88
N GLY A 160 -18.21 10.84 -13.65
CA GLY A 160 -18.72 10.48 -12.32
C GLY A 160 -17.89 9.37 -11.67
N GLY A 161 -17.50 8.35 -12.43
CA GLY A 161 -16.61 7.29 -11.99
C GLY A 161 -15.22 7.80 -11.61
N ALA A 162 -14.63 8.69 -12.41
CA ALA A 162 -13.34 9.30 -12.10
C ALA A 162 -13.39 10.13 -10.80
N VAL A 163 -14.42 10.98 -10.63
CA VAL A 163 -14.63 11.75 -9.39
C VAL A 163 -14.82 10.82 -8.19
N ALA A 164 -15.61 9.75 -8.35
CA ALA A 164 -15.80 8.76 -7.30
C ALA A 164 -14.47 8.14 -6.88
N ILE A 165 -13.60 7.73 -7.84
CA ILE A 165 -12.26 7.19 -7.57
C ILE A 165 -11.40 8.17 -6.76
N PHE A 166 -11.39 9.47 -7.11
CA PHE A 166 -10.62 10.46 -6.35
C PHE A 166 -11.12 10.64 -4.91
N LEU A 167 -12.44 10.74 -4.71
CA LEU A 167 -13.04 10.82 -3.38
C LEU A 167 -12.72 9.59 -2.53
N ILE A 168 -12.77 8.43 -3.17
CA ILE A 168 -12.45 7.12 -2.62
C ILE A 168 -11.00 7.07 -2.14
N ILE A 169 -10.04 7.46 -2.97
CA ILE A 169 -8.62 7.51 -2.60
C ILE A 169 -8.42 8.44 -1.40
N PHE A 170 -9.08 9.60 -1.39
CA PHE A 170 -9.02 10.53 -0.28
C PHE A 170 -9.57 9.94 1.03
N ILE A 171 -10.73 9.27 0.96
CA ILE A 171 -11.32 8.55 2.09
C ILE A 171 -10.36 7.45 2.60
N GLN A 172 -9.78 6.67 1.69
CA GLN A 172 -8.83 5.61 2.02
C GLN A 172 -7.59 6.16 2.75
N ILE A 173 -7.03 7.29 2.29
CA ILE A 173 -5.91 7.96 2.97
C ILE A 173 -6.33 8.39 4.39
N LYS A 174 -7.51 9.01 4.55
CA LYS A 174 -8.00 9.43 5.87
C LYS A 174 -8.25 8.25 6.80
N LEU A 175 -8.85 7.17 6.31
CA LEU A 175 -9.11 5.96 7.10
C LEU A 175 -7.81 5.28 7.52
N ASN A 176 -6.82 5.18 6.64
CA ASN A 176 -5.51 4.62 6.99
C ASN A 176 -4.79 5.46 8.06
N LYS A 177 -4.81 6.80 7.95
CA LYS A 177 -4.28 7.69 9.01
C LYS A 177 -5.07 7.55 10.32
N GLY A 178 -6.40 7.42 10.22
CA GLY A 178 -7.27 7.16 11.35
C GLY A 178 -6.92 5.86 12.05
N LEU A 179 -6.76 4.77 11.31
CA LEU A 179 -6.36 3.46 11.82
C LEU A 179 -5.04 3.56 12.59
N GLN A 180 -4.01 4.21 12.02
CA GLN A 180 -2.72 4.39 12.71
C GLN A 180 -2.86 5.11 14.06
N LYS A 181 -3.63 6.21 14.08
CA LYS A 181 -3.85 7.03 15.28
C LYS A 181 -4.66 6.27 16.34
N TYR A 182 -5.78 5.68 15.95
CA TYR A 182 -6.68 5.02 16.89
C TYR A 182 -6.15 3.68 17.38
N PHE A 183 -5.44 2.92 16.54
CA PHE A 183 -4.82 1.67 16.95
C PHE A 183 -3.81 1.88 18.09
N ALA A 184 -2.94 2.89 17.98
CA ALA A 184 -2.03 3.25 19.06
C ALA A 184 -2.78 3.60 20.36
N LYS A 185 -3.88 4.35 20.25
CA LYS A 185 -4.71 4.77 21.38
C LYS A 185 -5.44 3.59 22.04
N TRP A 186 -6.08 2.72 21.26
CA TRP A 186 -6.88 1.59 21.77
C TRP A 186 -6.05 0.60 22.57
N PHE A 187 -4.78 0.42 22.19
CA PHE A 187 -3.88 -0.54 22.82
C PHE A 187 -2.80 0.10 23.69
N HIS A 188 -2.88 1.42 23.93
CA HIS A 188 -1.91 2.20 24.71
C HIS A 188 -0.46 2.00 24.24
N LEU A 189 -0.24 1.97 22.92
CA LEU A 189 1.06 1.70 22.31
C LEU A 189 1.84 2.98 22.04
N LYS A 190 3.15 2.91 22.18
CA LYS A 190 4.07 3.97 21.77
C LYS A 190 4.53 3.73 20.33
N VAL A 191 4.42 4.73 19.47
CA VAL A 191 5.07 4.71 18.15
C VAL A 191 6.55 5.03 18.35
N ILE A 192 7.42 4.06 18.05
CA ILE A 192 8.87 4.19 18.24
C ILE A 192 9.61 4.54 16.96
N LEU A 193 9.10 4.11 15.80
CA LEU A 193 9.66 4.35 14.48
C LEU A 193 8.53 4.43 13.46
N MET A 194 8.86 4.93 12.27
CA MET A 194 8.01 4.87 11.08
C MET A 194 8.82 4.21 9.96
N GLU A 195 8.22 3.27 9.24
CA GLU A 195 8.78 2.66 8.03
C GLU A 195 7.72 2.70 6.94
N HIS A 196 8.05 3.20 5.74
CA HIS A 196 7.12 3.24 4.59
C HIS A 196 5.71 3.75 4.96
N GLU A 197 5.66 4.85 5.73
CA GLU A 197 4.44 5.47 6.28
C GLU A 197 3.63 4.60 7.25
N GLN A 198 4.19 3.50 7.73
CA GLN A 198 3.60 2.63 8.74
C GLN A 198 4.32 2.76 10.09
N PRO A 199 3.57 2.88 11.19
CA PRO A 199 4.14 2.94 12.53
C PRO A 199 4.70 1.59 12.97
N ILE A 200 5.81 1.65 13.70
CA ILE A 200 6.35 0.56 14.49
C ILE A 200 6.00 0.82 15.95
N TYR A 201 5.35 -0.16 16.58
CA TYR A 201 4.82 -0.02 17.94
C TYR A 201 5.71 -0.70 18.98
N ALA A 202 5.82 -0.09 20.16
CA ALA A 202 6.26 -0.72 21.40
C ALA A 202 5.16 -0.61 22.47
N LYS A 203 5.25 -1.46 23.48
CA LYS A 203 4.38 -1.44 24.66
C LYS A 203 5.16 -0.94 25.87
#